data_AF-A0A7V4GFZ0-F1
#
_entry.id   AF-A0A7V4GFZ0-F1
#
_cell.length_a   1.000
_cell.length_b   1.000
_cell.length_c   1.000
_cell.angle_alpha   90.00
_cell.angle_beta   90.00
_cell.angle_gamma   90.00
#
_symmetry.space_group_name_H-M   'P 1'
#
loop_
_entity.id
_entity.type
_entity.pdbx_description
1 polymer ?
#
loop_
_entity_poly.entity_id
_entity_poly.type
_entity_poly.pdbx_seq_one_letter_code
_entity_poly.pdbx_strand_id
1 'polypeptide(L)'
;MVGRRKEAEAAIGMSAEPCAGGPDEAPGEAPAEVADLAAACVRAVHRALGVELDYDPDSIPLLDHYLTLLPDRPRAPTHEPVRGLVAAMTGAYFGEVVRRLFPARWTLEPGGEALDWRLEFRYCFLAFSPVAVAWEVLLRRDALDGAAAYFLEEPTRGQVAERLDRLPRVAIDDYYTFAQRLETLVLTVGWLAERVQQSGRSPRPIEPRRYAEFFRKLRTPG
;
A
#
# COMPACT_ATOMS: atom_id res chain seq x y z
N MET A 1 -1.64 -26.61 -14.42
CA MET A 1 -2.27 -25.66 -13.48
C MET A 1 -2.51 -24.32 -14.18
N VAL A 2 -3.39 -24.29 -15.18
CA VAL A 2 -3.71 -23.08 -15.96
C VAL A 2 -5.14 -22.57 -15.67
N GLY A 3 -5.95 -23.38 -14.97
CA GLY A 3 -7.37 -23.07 -14.67
C GLY A 3 -7.60 -22.04 -13.55
N ARG A 4 -6.74 -21.99 -12.52
CA ARG A 4 -6.97 -21.11 -11.34
C ARG A 4 -6.53 -19.64 -11.54
N ARG A 5 -5.64 -19.37 -12.49
CA ARG A 5 -5.25 -17.99 -12.86
C ARG A 5 -6.36 -17.28 -13.64
N LYS A 6 -7.08 -18.02 -14.49
CA LYS A 6 -8.31 -17.54 -15.15
C LYS A 6 -9.47 -17.29 -14.18
N GLU A 7 -9.57 -18.02 -13.07
CA GLU A 7 -10.60 -17.79 -12.06
C GLU A 7 -10.29 -16.55 -11.20
N ALA A 8 -9.02 -16.24 -10.95
CA ALA A 8 -8.61 -14.96 -10.33
C ALA A 8 -8.80 -13.77 -11.30
N GLU A 9 -8.43 -13.92 -12.57
CA GLU A 9 -8.71 -12.93 -13.62
C GLU A 9 -10.23 -12.78 -13.88
N ALA A 10 -11.02 -13.84 -13.74
CA ALA A 10 -12.48 -13.80 -13.86
C ALA A 10 -13.19 -13.27 -12.61
N ALA A 11 -12.61 -13.40 -11.41
CA ALA A 11 -13.10 -12.72 -10.21
C ALA A 11 -12.85 -11.20 -10.29
N ILE A 12 -11.77 -10.78 -10.97
CA ILE A 12 -11.49 -9.37 -11.30
C ILE A 12 -12.34 -8.94 -12.52
N GLY A 13 -12.69 -9.86 -13.42
CA GLY A 13 -13.34 -9.61 -14.71
C GLY A 13 -14.84 -9.92 -14.82
N MET A 14 -15.52 -10.37 -13.76
CA MET A 14 -16.96 -10.66 -13.79
C MET A 14 -17.72 -9.80 -12.78
N SER A 15 -18.09 -8.62 -13.26
CA SER A 15 -19.10 -7.71 -12.68
C SER A 15 -18.80 -7.13 -11.30
N ALA A 16 -17.54 -6.93 -10.95
CA ALA A 16 -17.22 -5.66 -10.32
C ALA A 16 -17.23 -4.63 -11.45
N GLU A 17 -18.39 -4.01 -11.73
CA GLU A 17 -18.30 -2.64 -12.22
C GLU A 17 -17.29 -1.96 -11.28
N PRO A 18 -16.18 -1.40 -11.80
CA PRO A 18 -15.21 -0.71 -10.95
C PRO A 18 -16.05 0.28 -10.19
N CYS A 19 -16.25 0.11 -8.87
CA CYS A 19 -17.26 0.83 -8.08
C CYS A 19 -17.39 2.22 -8.67
N ALA A 20 -18.41 2.40 -9.52
CA ALA A 20 -18.40 3.51 -10.45
C ALA A 20 -18.70 4.70 -9.57
N GLY A 21 -17.63 5.32 -9.07
CA GLY A 21 -17.70 6.64 -8.49
C GLY A 21 -18.47 7.44 -9.51
N GLY A 22 -19.54 8.10 -9.07
CA GLY A 22 -20.24 9.04 -9.93
C GLY A 22 -19.23 9.97 -10.62
N PRO A 23 -19.61 10.59 -11.75
CA PRO A 23 -18.69 11.24 -12.70
C PRO A 23 -17.93 12.48 -12.18
N ASP A 24 -17.71 12.63 -10.87
CA ASP A 24 -17.30 13.89 -10.25
C ASP A 24 -16.25 13.71 -9.14
N GLU A 25 -15.12 13.09 -9.51
CA GLU A 25 -13.77 13.48 -9.05
C GLU A 25 -12.79 12.48 -9.69
N ALA A 26 -12.11 12.90 -10.76
CA ALA A 26 -10.88 12.23 -11.16
C ALA A 26 -9.99 12.10 -9.91
N PRO A 27 -9.26 10.98 -9.70
CA PRO A 27 -8.33 10.89 -8.59
C PRO A 27 -7.41 12.10 -8.69
N GLY A 28 -7.50 12.99 -7.70
CA GLY A 28 -6.73 14.24 -7.67
C GLY A 28 -5.26 13.94 -7.90
N GLU A 29 -4.54 14.91 -8.45
CA GLU A 29 -3.10 14.78 -8.64
C GLU A 29 -2.42 14.44 -7.29
N ALA A 30 -1.42 13.57 -7.32
CA ALA A 30 -0.67 13.26 -6.11
C ALA A 30 0.00 14.54 -5.58
N PRO A 31 0.17 14.69 -4.26
CA PRO A 31 0.97 15.77 -3.70
C PRO A 31 2.36 15.82 -4.35
N ALA A 32 2.88 17.02 -4.60
CA ALA A 32 4.13 17.21 -5.34
C ALA A 32 5.30 16.44 -4.72
N GLU A 33 5.36 16.40 -3.39
CA GLU A 33 6.38 15.68 -2.63
C GLU A 33 6.35 14.17 -2.90
N VAL A 34 5.15 13.59 -3.02
CA VAL A 34 4.97 12.18 -3.37
C VAL A 34 5.35 11.96 -4.84
N ALA A 35 4.89 12.83 -5.74
CA ALA A 35 5.17 12.72 -7.17
C ALA A 35 6.68 12.79 -7.45
N ASP A 36 7.40 13.70 -6.80
CA ASP A 36 8.84 13.88 -6.93
C ASP A 36 9.62 12.64 -6.43
N LEU A 37 9.23 12.11 -5.28
CA LEU A 37 9.83 10.89 -4.71
C LEU A 37 9.53 9.66 -5.56
N ALA A 38 8.30 9.50 -6.03
CA ALA A 38 7.93 8.42 -6.92
C ALA A 38 8.72 8.48 -8.25
N ALA A 39 8.85 9.67 -8.84
CA ALA A 39 9.66 9.88 -10.04
C ALA A 39 11.17 9.64 -9.77
N ALA A 40 11.66 9.96 -8.56
CA ALA A 40 13.02 9.62 -8.16
C ALA A 40 13.24 8.10 -8.09
N CYS A 41 12.25 7.35 -7.62
CA CYS A 41 12.28 5.89 -7.65
C CYS A 41 12.36 5.35 -9.08
N VAL A 42 11.49 5.82 -9.99
CA VAL A 42 11.53 5.43 -11.42
C VAL A 42 12.92 5.65 -12.01
N ARG A 43 13.51 6.84 -11.80
CA ARG A 43 14.87 7.16 -12.30
C ARG A 43 15.94 6.27 -11.68
N ALA A 44 15.84 5.96 -10.40
CA ALA A 44 16.81 5.11 -9.70
C ALA A 44 16.77 3.67 -10.21
N VAL A 45 15.56 3.12 -10.36
CA VAL A 45 15.33 1.76 -10.88
C VAL A 45 15.77 1.66 -12.33
N HIS A 46 15.41 2.63 -13.18
CA HIS A 46 15.88 2.67 -14.56
C HIS A 46 17.40 2.73 -14.66
N ARG A 47 18.07 3.52 -13.81
CA ARG A 47 19.54 3.57 -13.78
C ARG A 47 20.18 2.24 -13.37
N ALA A 48 19.56 1.50 -12.45
CA ALA A 48 20.09 0.26 -11.91
C ALA A 48 19.79 -0.97 -12.79
N LEU A 49 18.59 -1.04 -13.35
CA LEU A 49 18.07 -2.21 -14.06
C LEU A 49 17.93 -2.01 -15.58
N GLY A 50 17.98 -0.77 -16.08
CA GLY A 50 17.74 -0.46 -17.49
C GLY A 50 16.28 -0.60 -17.95
N VAL A 51 15.34 -0.71 -17.00
CA VAL A 51 13.89 -0.82 -17.26
C VAL A 51 13.15 0.33 -16.59
N GLU A 52 12.11 0.84 -17.24
CA GLU A 52 11.28 1.90 -16.69
C GLU A 52 10.10 1.31 -15.91
N LEU A 53 9.81 1.92 -14.77
CA LEU A 53 8.65 1.62 -13.96
C LEU A 53 7.48 2.50 -14.43
N ASP A 54 6.32 1.90 -14.66
CA ASP A 54 5.17 2.52 -15.34
C ASP A 54 3.95 2.76 -14.43
N TYR A 55 4.10 2.51 -13.13
CA TYR A 55 3.04 2.53 -12.12
C TYR A 55 1.97 1.45 -12.28
N ASP A 56 2.18 0.45 -13.14
CA ASP A 56 1.33 -0.73 -13.22
C ASP A 56 1.68 -1.70 -12.08
N PRO A 57 0.69 -2.41 -11.47
CA PRO A 57 0.95 -3.49 -10.52
C PRO A 57 2.00 -4.52 -10.99
N ASP A 58 2.07 -4.81 -12.29
CA ASP A 58 3.01 -5.77 -12.87
C ASP A 58 4.48 -5.31 -12.81
N SER A 59 4.72 -4.02 -12.54
CA SER A 59 6.06 -3.46 -12.34
C SER A 59 6.59 -3.66 -10.91
N ILE A 60 5.75 -4.03 -9.95
CA ILE A 60 6.13 -4.19 -8.53
C ILE A 60 7.26 -5.22 -8.32
N PRO A 61 7.28 -6.39 -8.98
CA PRO A 61 8.40 -7.32 -8.87
C PRO A 61 9.76 -6.73 -9.29
N LEU A 62 9.79 -5.76 -10.21
CA LEU A 62 11.01 -5.05 -10.59
C LEU A 62 11.50 -4.15 -9.46
N LEU A 63 10.58 -3.51 -8.73
CA LEU A 63 10.90 -2.71 -7.55
C LEU A 63 11.46 -3.58 -6.42
N ASP A 64 10.85 -4.74 -6.17
CA ASP A 64 11.37 -5.71 -5.20
C ASP A 64 12.77 -6.18 -5.60
N HIS A 65 12.98 -6.53 -6.87
CA HIS A 65 14.30 -6.93 -7.37
C HIS A 65 15.33 -5.80 -7.21
N TYR A 66 14.98 -4.56 -7.53
CA TYR A 66 15.86 -3.40 -7.34
C TYR A 66 16.36 -3.29 -5.89
N LEU A 67 15.50 -3.51 -4.90
CA LEU A 67 15.89 -3.47 -3.49
C LEU A 67 16.86 -4.59 -3.11
N THR A 68 16.77 -5.77 -3.76
CA THR A 68 17.74 -6.86 -3.54
C THR A 68 19.14 -6.57 -4.08
N LEU A 69 19.28 -5.62 -5.01
CA LEU A 69 20.57 -5.22 -5.57
C LEU A 69 21.27 -4.15 -4.73
N LEU A 70 20.56 -3.54 -3.79
CA LEU A 70 21.17 -2.57 -2.89
C LEU A 70 22.16 -3.29 -2.00
N PRO A 71 23.41 -2.80 -1.91
CA PRO A 71 24.40 -3.47 -1.08
C PRO A 71 23.92 -3.52 0.36
N ASP A 72 24.06 -4.69 0.99
CA ASP A 72 24.03 -4.90 2.44
C ASP A 72 25.20 -4.14 3.09
N ARG A 73 25.19 -2.80 2.99
CA ARG A 73 26.15 -2.01 3.73
C ARG A 73 25.89 -2.26 5.21
N PRO A 74 26.94 -2.51 6.01
CA PRO A 74 26.76 -2.81 7.42
C PRO A 74 25.94 -1.71 8.08
N ARG A 75 25.28 -2.08 9.19
CA ARG A 75 24.39 -1.28 10.05
C ARG A 75 25.07 -0.04 10.68
N ALA A 76 25.95 0.63 9.95
CA ALA A 76 26.59 1.87 10.35
C ALA A 76 25.55 3.00 10.28
N PRO A 77 25.45 3.84 11.32
CA PRO A 77 24.49 4.96 11.38
C PRO A 77 24.56 5.92 10.19
N THR A 78 25.72 6.00 9.52
CA THR A 78 25.97 6.86 8.36
C THR A 78 25.17 6.48 7.11
N HIS A 79 24.60 5.26 7.04
CA HIS A 79 23.76 4.82 5.93
C HIS A 79 22.27 5.06 6.14
N GLU A 80 21.85 5.47 7.34
CA GLU A 80 20.44 5.67 7.68
C GLU A 80 19.76 6.75 6.82
N PRO A 81 20.38 7.91 6.54
CA PRO A 81 19.75 8.91 5.66
C PRO A 81 19.53 8.39 4.23
N VAL A 82 20.44 7.56 3.73
CA VAL A 82 20.32 6.95 2.39
C VAL A 82 19.18 5.93 2.40
N ARG A 83 19.08 5.11 3.44
CA ARG A 83 17.95 4.16 3.60
C ARG A 83 16.62 4.88 3.72
N GLY A 84 16.56 5.98 4.46
CA GLY A 84 15.38 6.82 4.57
C GLY A 84 14.92 7.38 3.22
N LEU A 85 15.86 7.86 2.40
CA LEU A 85 15.54 8.32 1.05
C LEU A 85 15.07 7.16 0.16
N VAL A 86 15.72 6.00 0.22
CA VAL A 86 15.31 4.81 -0.54
C VAL A 86 13.90 4.38 -0.13
N ALA A 87 13.61 4.27 1.16
CA ALA A 87 12.29 3.90 1.66
C ALA A 87 11.22 4.93 1.28
N ALA A 88 11.54 6.23 1.35
CA ALA A 88 10.62 7.29 0.94
C ALA A 88 10.30 7.21 -0.56
N MET A 89 11.31 7.05 -1.42
CA MET A 89 11.07 6.99 -2.87
C MET A 89 10.35 5.71 -3.30
N THR A 90 10.72 4.54 -2.77
CA THR A 90 10.06 3.27 -3.13
C THR A 90 8.67 3.17 -2.52
N GLY A 91 8.48 3.69 -1.29
CA GLY A 91 7.17 3.81 -0.67
C GLY A 91 6.24 4.76 -1.41
N ALA A 92 6.72 5.93 -1.86
CA ALA A 92 5.94 6.85 -2.69
C ALA A 92 5.51 6.21 -4.02
N TYR A 93 6.42 5.51 -4.70
CA TYR A 93 6.09 4.76 -5.92
C TYR A 93 5.04 3.68 -5.66
N PHE A 94 5.25 2.83 -4.65
CA PHE A 94 4.31 1.78 -4.27
C PHE A 94 2.92 2.35 -3.92
N GLY A 95 2.88 3.46 -3.18
CA GLY A 95 1.65 4.14 -2.87
C GLY A 95 0.94 4.68 -4.12
N GLU A 96 1.66 5.22 -5.10
CA GLU A 96 1.06 5.64 -6.37
C GLU A 96 0.47 4.47 -7.16
N VAL A 97 1.14 3.31 -7.19
CA VAL A 97 0.57 2.08 -7.79
C VAL A 97 -0.76 1.73 -7.11
N VAL A 98 -0.77 1.73 -5.77
CA VAL A 98 -1.98 1.41 -4.99
C VAL A 98 -3.09 2.45 -5.21
N ARG A 99 -2.76 3.74 -5.25
CA ARG A 99 -3.73 4.83 -5.47
C ARG A 99 -4.33 4.83 -6.87
N ARG A 100 -3.59 4.33 -7.86
CA ARG A 100 -4.09 4.12 -9.23
C ARG A 100 -4.98 2.89 -9.33
N LEU A 101 -4.69 1.85 -8.54
CA LEU A 101 -5.47 0.62 -8.50
C LEU A 101 -6.78 0.77 -7.72
N PHE A 102 -6.78 1.56 -6.64
CA PHE A 102 -7.94 1.74 -5.77
C PHE A 102 -8.28 3.21 -5.55
N PRO A 103 -9.56 3.57 -5.37
CA PRO A 103 -9.96 4.92 -4.97
C PRO A 103 -9.41 5.25 -3.56
N ALA A 104 -8.20 5.78 -3.51
CA ALA A 104 -7.51 6.20 -2.31
C ALA A 104 -6.97 7.63 -2.47
N ARG A 105 -6.64 8.27 -1.36
CA ARG A 105 -6.03 9.60 -1.33
C ARG A 105 -4.80 9.60 -0.45
N TRP A 106 -3.84 10.44 -0.78
CA TRP A 106 -2.72 10.74 0.11
C TRP A 106 -3.15 11.71 1.21
N THR A 107 -2.73 11.43 2.42
CA THR A 107 -2.81 12.36 3.56
C THR A 107 -1.40 12.56 4.10
N LEU A 108 -0.91 13.79 3.97
CA LEU A 108 0.37 14.24 4.50
C LEU A 108 0.08 15.10 5.73
N GLU A 109 0.65 14.75 6.87
CA GLU A 109 0.56 15.60 8.06
C GLU A 109 1.45 16.85 7.83
N PRO A 110 0.96 18.08 8.08
CA PRO A 110 1.77 19.28 7.92
C PRO A 110 3.01 19.22 8.83
N GLY A 111 4.20 19.38 8.23
CA GLY A 111 5.47 19.25 8.94
C GLY A 111 5.81 17.84 9.41
N GLY A 112 5.03 16.83 9.01
CA GLY A 112 5.28 15.42 9.29
C GLY A 112 6.36 14.83 8.39
N GLU A 113 6.97 13.74 8.86
CA GLU A 113 7.98 13.02 8.09
C GLU A 113 7.32 12.12 7.03
N ALA A 114 8.11 11.67 6.05
CA ALA A 114 7.61 10.76 5.02
C ALA A 114 6.98 9.48 5.61
N LEU A 115 7.43 9.07 6.79
CA LEU A 115 6.89 7.92 7.51
C LEU A 115 5.42 8.12 7.94
N ASP A 116 5.01 9.35 8.21
CA ASP A 116 3.66 9.71 8.65
C ASP A 116 2.64 9.81 7.52
N TRP A 117 3.11 9.75 6.26
CA TRP A 117 2.26 9.86 5.08
C TRP A 117 1.44 8.60 4.91
N ARG A 118 0.16 8.77 4.59
CA ARG A 118 -0.79 7.65 4.51
C ARG A 118 -1.55 7.67 3.22
N LEU A 119 -1.89 6.47 2.75
CA LEU A 119 -3.01 6.28 1.84
C LEU A 119 -4.27 5.97 2.63
N GLU A 120 -5.33 6.71 2.36
CA GLU A 120 -6.65 6.53 2.96
C GLU A 120 -7.66 6.14 1.87
N PHE A 121 -8.29 4.98 2.02
CA PHE A 121 -9.24 4.45 1.05
C PHE A 121 -10.58 5.21 1.12
N ARG A 122 -11.22 5.42 -0.03
CA ARG A 122 -12.48 6.16 -0.09
C ARG A 122 -13.70 5.31 0.21
N TYR A 123 -13.74 4.04 -0.17
CA TYR A 123 -14.99 3.24 -0.08
C TYR A 123 -14.93 2.08 0.93
N CYS A 124 -13.78 1.86 1.56
CA CYS A 124 -13.62 0.93 2.67
C CYS A 124 -12.69 1.58 3.70
N PHE A 125 -12.99 1.39 5.00
CA PHE A 125 -12.13 1.98 6.03
C PHE A 125 -10.86 1.17 6.13
N LEU A 126 -9.86 1.57 5.35
CA LEU A 126 -8.51 1.05 5.33
C LEU A 126 -7.55 2.23 5.13
N ALA A 127 -6.46 2.24 5.90
CA ALA A 127 -5.32 3.13 5.65
C ALA A 127 -4.01 2.44 5.97
N PHE A 128 -2.91 2.91 5.40
CA PHE A 128 -1.56 2.48 5.77
C PHE A 128 -0.53 3.51 5.33
N SER A 129 0.71 3.40 5.85
CA SER A 129 1.85 4.18 5.39
C SER A 129 2.67 3.38 4.37
N PRO A 130 2.68 3.76 3.08
CA PRO A 130 3.50 3.11 2.06
C PRO A 130 5.00 3.21 2.36
N VAL A 131 5.44 4.30 2.99
CA VAL A 131 6.84 4.51 3.39
C VAL A 131 7.22 3.59 4.56
N ALA A 132 6.33 3.37 5.53
CA ALA A 132 6.57 2.39 6.59
C ALA A 132 6.67 0.95 6.02
N VAL A 133 5.82 0.60 5.06
CA VAL A 133 5.93 -0.67 4.32
C VAL A 133 7.30 -0.79 3.63
N ALA A 134 7.73 0.27 2.94
CA ALA A 134 9.03 0.28 2.26
C ALA A 134 10.22 0.09 3.22
N TRP A 135 10.14 0.62 4.44
CA TRP A 135 11.15 0.37 5.47
C TRP A 135 11.23 -1.10 5.87
N GLU A 136 10.10 -1.77 6.10
CA GLU A 136 10.09 -3.19 6.46
C GLU A 136 10.55 -4.09 5.30
N VAL A 137 10.20 -3.74 4.05
CA VAL A 137 10.71 -4.40 2.84
C VAL A 137 12.23 -4.22 2.75
N LEU A 138 12.72 -2.99 2.89
CA LEU A 138 14.15 -2.67 2.82
C LEU A 138 14.97 -3.35 3.93
N LEU A 139 14.42 -3.45 5.14
CA LEU A 139 15.10 -4.04 6.30
C LEU A 139 14.86 -5.55 6.44
N ARG A 140 13.89 -6.10 5.70
CA ARG A 140 13.45 -7.51 5.72
C ARG A 140 13.13 -8.01 7.13
N ARG A 141 12.47 -7.16 7.91
CA ARG A 141 12.05 -7.41 9.30
C ARG A 141 10.97 -6.41 9.71
N ASP A 142 10.20 -6.77 10.72
CA ASP A 142 9.41 -5.82 11.50
C ASP A 142 10.38 -4.79 12.13
N ALA A 143 10.14 -3.51 11.87
CA ALA A 143 11.10 -2.45 12.22
C ALA A 143 10.47 -1.23 12.88
N LEU A 144 9.15 -1.06 12.81
CA LEU A 144 8.49 0.22 13.10
C LEU A 144 7.25 0.06 14.00
N ASP A 145 7.26 -0.92 14.91
CA ASP A 145 6.20 -1.12 15.91
C ASP A 145 4.78 -1.08 15.34
N GLY A 146 4.59 -1.65 14.15
CA GLY A 146 3.30 -1.72 13.47
C GLY A 146 2.94 -0.52 12.59
N ALA A 147 3.85 0.44 12.37
CA ALA A 147 3.60 1.57 11.46
C ALA A 147 3.31 1.13 10.01
N ALA A 148 3.82 -0.03 9.60
CA ALA A 148 3.57 -0.64 8.29
C ALA A 148 2.28 -1.48 8.24
N ALA A 149 1.47 -1.49 9.31
CA ALA A 149 0.23 -2.24 9.35
C ALA A 149 -0.87 -1.62 8.49
N TYR A 150 -1.83 -2.46 8.07
CA TYR A 150 -3.11 -2.00 7.55
C TYR A 150 -4.02 -1.59 8.71
N PHE A 151 -4.28 -0.30 8.82
CA PHE A 151 -5.19 0.26 9.81
C PHE A 151 -6.64 0.04 9.37
N LEU A 152 -7.37 -0.70 10.21
CA LEU A 152 -8.77 -1.07 10.04
C LEU A 152 -9.51 -0.77 11.37
N GLU A 153 -10.79 -0.45 11.28
CA GLU A 153 -11.66 -0.36 12.48
C GLU A 153 -12.02 -1.75 13.01
N GLU A 154 -12.32 -1.85 14.30
CA GLU A 154 -12.99 -3.04 14.84
C GLU A 154 -14.49 -3.03 14.51
N PRO A 155 -15.14 -4.20 14.33
CA PRO A 155 -14.60 -5.56 14.39
C PRO A 155 -13.89 -6.02 13.10
N THR A 156 -13.82 -5.15 12.09
CA THR A 156 -13.34 -5.48 10.75
C THR A 156 -11.89 -5.96 10.77
N ARG A 157 -11.02 -5.34 11.58
CA ARG A 157 -9.62 -5.76 11.75
C ARG A 157 -9.52 -7.23 12.18
N GLY A 158 -10.24 -7.62 13.23
CA GLY A 158 -10.24 -9.02 13.69
C GLY A 158 -10.75 -10.00 12.63
N GLN A 159 -11.77 -9.60 11.87
CA GLN A 159 -12.35 -10.42 10.81
C GLN A 159 -11.43 -10.58 9.59
N VAL A 160 -10.66 -9.53 9.24
CA VAL A 160 -9.60 -9.64 8.21
C VAL A 160 -8.51 -10.58 8.68
N ALA A 161 -8.04 -10.43 9.93
CA ALA A 161 -6.99 -11.29 10.49
C ALA A 161 -7.40 -12.77 10.46
N GLU A 162 -8.62 -13.09 10.92
CA GLU A 162 -9.14 -14.46 10.89
C GLU A 162 -9.20 -15.04 9.48
N ARG A 163 -9.49 -14.21 8.47
CA ARG A 163 -9.53 -14.65 7.07
C ARG A 163 -8.13 -14.89 6.53
N LEU A 164 -7.18 -13.99 6.81
CA LEU A 164 -5.78 -14.14 6.38
C LEU A 164 -5.13 -15.37 7.03
N ASP A 165 -5.48 -15.71 8.27
CA ASP A 165 -4.99 -16.92 8.97
C ASP A 165 -5.39 -18.24 8.29
N ARG A 166 -6.42 -18.22 7.43
CA ARG A 166 -6.86 -19.40 6.67
C ARG A 166 -6.10 -19.58 5.35
N LEU A 167 -5.31 -18.59 4.94
CA LEU A 167 -4.50 -18.67 3.73
C LEU A 167 -3.24 -19.50 3.98
N PRO A 168 -2.65 -20.11 2.93
CA PRO A 168 -1.35 -20.74 3.04
C PRO A 168 -0.30 -19.76 3.59
N ARG A 169 0.64 -20.27 4.39
CA ARG A 169 1.75 -19.47 4.89
C ARG A 169 2.67 -19.05 3.74
N VAL A 170 3.10 -17.80 3.78
CA VAL A 170 4.08 -17.23 2.84
C VAL A 170 5.48 -17.63 3.29
N ALA A 171 6.39 -17.87 2.34
CA ALA A 171 7.79 -18.10 2.67
C ALA A 171 8.40 -16.83 3.30
N ILE A 172 9.34 -16.99 4.23
CA ILE A 172 9.92 -15.85 4.94
C ILE A 172 10.62 -14.87 3.99
N ASP A 173 11.20 -15.38 2.89
CA ASP A 173 11.91 -14.58 1.89
C ASP A 173 10.96 -13.70 1.07
N ASP A 174 9.69 -14.12 0.93
CA ASP A 174 8.64 -13.41 0.19
C ASP A 174 7.80 -12.51 1.09
N TYR A 175 7.86 -12.71 2.42
CA TYR A 175 7.02 -11.99 3.39
C TYR A 175 7.26 -10.47 3.37
N TYR A 176 8.52 -10.05 3.23
CA TYR A 176 8.91 -8.64 3.17
C TYR A 176 9.14 -8.19 1.72
N THR A 177 8.08 -8.23 0.91
CA THR A 177 8.08 -7.73 -0.47
C THR A 177 6.89 -6.80 -0.71
N PHE A 178 7.05 -5.85 -1.62
CA PHE A 178 5.93 -5.03 -2.08
C PHE A 178 4.87 -5.88 -2.80
N ALA A 179 5.28 -6.90 -3.55
CA ALA A 179 4.36 -7.82 -4.22
C ALA A 179 3.42 -8.51 -3.20
N GLN A 180 3.97 -9.09 -2.13
CA GLN A 180 3.17 -9.73 -1.08
C GLN A 180 2.26 -8.73 -0.36
N ARG A 181 2.75 -7.51 -0.12
CA ARG A 181 1.95 -6.45 0.50
C ARG A 181 0.78 -6.05 -0.40
N LEU A 182 1.02 -5.88 -1.70
CA LEU A 182 -0.03 -5.59 -2.68
C LEU A 182 -1.07 -6.71 -2.75
N GLU A 183 -0.65 -7.97 -2.82
CA GLU A 183 -1.56 -9.11 -2.86
C GLU A 183 -2.47 -9.14 -1.62
N THR A 184 -1.88 -8.98 -0.44
CA THR A 184 -2.63 -8.91 0.82
C THR A 184 -3.63 -7.75 0.81
N LEU A 185 -3.24 -6.60 0.25
CA LEU A 185 -4.11 -5.44 0.13
C LEU A 185 -5.27 -5.70 -0.84
N VAL A 186 -5.01 -6.27 -2.01
CA VAL A 186 -6.02 -6.64 -3.02
C VAL A 186 -7.06 -7.58 -2.42
N LEU A 187 -6.61 -8.64 -1.74
CA LEU A 187 -7.51 -9.59 -1.07
C LEU A 187 -8.35 -8.93 0.02
N THR A 188 -7.74 -8.04 0.81
CA THR A 188 -8.42 -7.33 1.89
C THR A 188 -9.48 -6.39 1.34
N VAL A 189 -9.13 -5.55 0.36
CA VAL A 189 -10.04 -4.57 -0.25
C VAL A 189 -11.18 -5.26 -0.98
N GLY A 190 -10.90 -6.32 -1.74
CA GLY A 190 -11.92 -7.12 -2.42
C GLY A 190 -12.96 -7.67 -1.45
N TRP A 191 -12.52 -8.26 -0.35
CA TRP A 191 -13.42 -8.77 0.69
C TRP A 191 -14.23 -7.65 1.38
N LEU A 192 -13.62 -6.50 1.65
CA LEU A 192 -14.35 -5.35 2.21
C LEU A 192 -15.44 -4.86 1.25
N ALA A 193 -15.16 -4.81 -0.05
CA ALA A 193 -16.12 -4.41 -1.07
C ALA A 193 -17.29 -5.41 -1.17
N GLU A 194 -17.02 -6.71 -1.18
CA GLU A 194 -18.05 -7.77 -1.16
C GLU A 194 -19.00 -7.62 0.03
N ARG A 195 -18.49 -7.28 1.21
CA ARG A 195 -19.32 -7.08 2.41
C ARG A 195 -20.24 -5.87 2.31
N VAL A 196 -19.77 -4.77 1.72
CA VAL A 196 -20.62 -3.61 1.49
C VAL A 196 -21.76 -3.98 0.55
N GLN A 197 -21.48 -4.72 -0.53
CA GLN A 197 -22.49 -5.20 -1.47
C GLN A 197 -23.50 -6.13 -0.79
N GLN A 198 -23.06 -7.11 0.00
CA GLN A 198 -23.93 -8.04 0.74
C GLN A 198 -24.83 -7.34 1.76
N SER A 199 -24.40 -6.20 2.29
CA SER A 199 -25.22 -5.41 3.22
C SER A 199 -26.38 -4.66 2.55
N GLY A 200 -26.46 -4.69 1.21
CA GLY A 200 -27.47 -3.96 0.43
C GLY A 200 -27.32 -2.44 0.50
N ARG A 201 -26.21 -1.94 1.05
CA ARG A 201 -25.91 -0.50 1.14
C ARG A 201 -25.08 -0.07 -0.05
N SER A 202 -25.42 1.08 -0.62
CA SER A 202 -24.55 1.73 -1.59
C SER A 202 -23.24 2.16 -0.90
N PRO A 203 -22.07 1.94 -1.53
CA PRO A 203 -20.81 2.46 -1.04
C PRO A 203 -20.89 3.98 -0.88
N ARG A 204 -20.47 4.50 0.28
CA ARG A 204 -20.37 5.93 0.52
C ARG A 204 -18.90 6.31 0.71
N PRO A 205 -18.42 7.40 0.11
CA PRO A 205 -17.09 7.90 0.39
C PRO A 205 -16.88 8.14 1.89
N ILE A 206 -15.73 7.72 2.38
CA ILE A 206 -15.28 7.93 3.75
C ILE A 206 -14.57 9.28 3.80
N GLU A 207 -15.15 10.17 4.59
CA GLU A 207 -14.64 11.51 4.81
C GLU A 207 -13.24 11.50 5.44
N PRO A 208 -12.32 12.38 5.01
CA PRO A 208 -10.98 12.55 5.60
C PRO A 208 -11.00 12.73 7.12
N ARG A 209 -11.98 13.46 7.64
CA ARG A 209 -12.13 13.70 9.09
C ARG A 209 -12.25 12.42 9.92
N ARG A 210 -12.85 11.35 9.36
CA ARG A 210 -13.02 10.07 10.07
C ARG A 210 -11.66 9.40 10.32
N TYR A 211 -10.78 9.44 9.33
CA TYR A 211 -9.40 8.96 9.48
C TYR A 211 -8.61 9.84 10.44
N ALA A 212 -8.72 11.17 10.31
CA ALA A 212 -8.06 12.10 11.23
C ALA A 212 -8.46 11.85 12.70
N GLU A 213 -9.74 11.60 12.98
CA GLU A 213 -10.22 11.23 14.31
C GLU A 213 -9.67 9.89 14.80
N PHE A 214 -9.64 8.88 13.93
CA PHE A 214 -9.08 7.56 14.24
C PHE A 214 -7.60 7.66 14.63
N PHE A 215 -6.78 8.31 13.80
CA PHE A 215 -5.34 8.46 14.06
C PHE A 215 -5.04 9.43 15.21
N ARG A 216 -5.93 10.38 15.51
CA ARG A 216 -5.81 11.20 16.72
C ARG A 216 -5.98 10.34 17.97
N LYS A 217 -7.00 9.47 18.00
CA LYS A 217 -7.25 8.56 19.13
C LYS A 217 -6.08 7.60 19.36
N LEU A 218 -5.48 7.07 18.30
CA LEU A 218 -4.29 6.21 18.41
C LEU A 218 -3.06 6.92 19.00
N ARG A 219 -2.91 8.23 18.80
CA ARG A 219 -1.76 9.02 19.28
C ARG A 219 -1.89 9.49 20.74
N THR A 220 -3.11 9.56 21.28
CA THR A 220 -3.34 9.87 22.70
C THR A 220 -3.26 8.59 23.53
N PRO A 221 -2.26 8.41 24.42
CA PRO A 221 -2.32 7.36 25.42
C PRO A 221 -3.50 7.66 26.36
N GLY A 222 -4.36 6.66 26.56
CA GLY A 222 -5.41 6.69 27.59
C GLY A 222 -4.85 6.61 28.99
#